data_AF-A0A9P1CNW3-F1
#
_entry.id   AF-A0A9P1CNW3-F1
#
_cell.length_a   1.000
_cell.length_b   1.000
_cell.length_c   1.000
_cell.angle_alpha   90.00
_cell.angle_beta   90.00
_cell.angle_gamma   90.00
#
_symmetry.space_group_name_H-M   'P 1'
#
loop_
_entity.id
_entity.type
_entity.pdbx_description
1 polymer ?
#
loop_
_entity_poly.entity_id
_entity_poly.type
_entity_poly.pdbx_seq_one_letter_code
_entity_poly.pdbx_strand_id
1 'polypeptide(L)'
;MAPVSKATHLALQTAKAKVMEEERPDNTFLTTVATKPAVGLVEPLHKSEKDIRTYVQKKREVFLVHMACDNKREEAVRLDAVAKAKEDALAFSQQTLEEDAKKFEDYLQERISKASNATKDSEKHAKNKQDKVQKIKSLKQQIAAVHSDTGKLKEARVECERLKHFLEKLTPPEWKEEQKQKKEERKKDRAERWKKERLAPILEQLAMEEERISEKFAQEEAEVAENLRKKSKKSRRREDEEELLQKQRERDLRKKRIQKKREEEERKIDAEYVEVSSEEEPELFFKEPQQLMDTFTDLEELNLFLIQSSQAFRATEQEEDEMRNNFQTMKMDMGQKVQQLKDQIKQLEQSIKQEKRRGQELRQSHAEKASTAAQDKKLSDLAMKVHDVYKRCELARDQQQPDTLQMLGAIESRIEELIQGLDEAYQQDEELVMRLEWQKERDRRERVRENRLREQSEKQEDRLKQSLQRSQKPVFKKAGKQVMYRSPPLRQERKIVEDTTDDEAHAKDHKVFDLYIDRKSGLPHTDAPTEEARRAEGAPSPKSQTKSSLSENSDVR
;
A
#
# COMPACT_ATOMS: atom_id res chain seq x y z
N MET A 1 38.98 39.48 -91.62
CA MET A 1 39.65 39.18 -92.89
C MET A 1 41.02 38.61 -92.57
N ALA A 2 41.38 37.46 -93.15
CA ALA A 2 42.64 36.79 -92.82
C ALA A 2 43.85 37.64 -93.25
N PRO A 3 44.93 37.71 -92.44
CA PRO A 3 46.12 38.46 -92.82
C PRO A 3 46.80 37.81 -94.02
N VAL A 4 47.04 38.62 -95.05
CA VAL A 4 47.78 38.26 -96.26
C VAL A 4 49.16 37.74 -95.86
N SER A 5 49.51 36.53 -96.31
CA SER A 5 50.68 35.79 -95.83
C SER A 5 51.99 36.50 -96.17
N LYS A 6 53.02 36.38 -95.33
CA LYS A 6 54.35 36.95 -95.57
C LYS A 6 54.92 36.59 -96.97
N ALA A 7 54.56 35.42 -97.49
CA ALA A 7 54.92 34.96 -98.83
C ALA A 7 54.30 35.81 -99.96
N THR A 8 53.06 36.27 -99.80
CA THR A 8 52.39 37.12 -100.80
C THR A 8 52.92 38.55 -100.78
N HIS A 9 53.30 39.08 -99.61
CA HIS A 9 53.97 40.38 -99.53
C HIS A 9 55.38 40.35 -100.16
N LEU A 10 56.11 39.24 -100.00
CA LEU A 10 57.43 39.06 -100.60
C LEU A 10 57.35 38.87 -102.12
N ALA A 11 56.37 38.10 -102.60
CA ALA A 11 56.08 37.96 -104.03
C ALA A 11 55.70 39.29 -104.70
N LEU A 12 54.94 40.15 -104.00
CA LEU A 12 54.60 41.49 -104.50
C LEU A 12 55.84 42.39 -104.56
N GLN A 13 56.75 42.31 -103.58
CA GLN A 13 58.02 43.03 -103.61
C GLN A 13 58.97 42.52 -104.70
N THR A 14 58.99 41.21 -104.97
CA THR A 14 59.82 40.63 -106.03
C THR A 14 59.26 40.98 -107.42
N ALA A 15 57.94 41.02 -107.57
CA ALA A 15 57.27 41.49 -108.78
C ALA A 15 57.51 42.99 -109.01
N LYS A 16 57.47 43.81 -107.94
CA LYS A 16 57.80 45.24 -108.02
C LYS A 16 59.27 45.48 -108.38
N ALA A 17 60.19 44.65 -107.89
CA ALA A 17 61.61 44.71 -108.26
C ALA A 17 61.86 44.28 -109.72
N LYS A 18 61.18 43.24 -110.22
CA LYS A 18 61.24 42.82 -111.63
C LYS A 18 60.69 43.87 -112.59
N VAL A 19 59.57 44.51 -112.25
CA VAL A 19 58.99 45.59 -113.07
C VAL A 19 59.89 46.83 -113.08
N MET A 20 60.65 47.09 -112.00
CA MET A 20 61.65 48.18 -111.95
C MET A 20 62.99 47.83 -112.65
N GLU A 21 63.25 46.56 -113.00
CA GLU A 21 64.46 46.13 -113.73
C GLU A 21 64.24 46.04 -115.26
N GLU A 22 62.99 45.93 -115.73
CA GLU A 22 62.64 45.81 -117.16
C GLU A 22 62.24 47.13 -117.86
N GLU A 23 62.22 48.27 -117.16
CA GLU A 23 62.05 49.59 -117.78
C GLU A 23 63.36 50.38 -117.78
N ARG A 24 64.33 49.91 -118.58
CA ARG A 24 65.38 50.79 -119.11
C ARG A 24 64.82 51.46 -120.37
N PRO A 25 64.57 52.78 -120.39
CA PRO A 25 64.35 53.47 -121.65
C PRO A 25 65.65 53.44 -122.46
N ASP A 26 65.59 52.77 -123.61
CA ASP A 26 66.60 52.81 -124.68
C ASP A 26 66.87 54.26 -125.09
N ASN A 27 67.95 54.85 -124.55
CA ASN A 27 68.46 56.16 -124.95
C ASN A 27 69.26 56.09 -126.27
N THR A 28 68.76 55.33 -127.24
CA THR A 28 69.49 54.95 -128.46
C THR A 28 69.00 55.67 -129.71
N PHE A 29 68.39 56.86 -129.58
CA PHE A 29 67.90 57.60 -130.75
C PHE A 29 67.98 59.13 -130.73
N LEU A 30 68.43 59.80 -129.66
CA LEU A 30 68.34 61.28 -129.57
C LEU A 30 69.51 62.01 -128.87
N THR A 31 70.73 61.48 -128.93
CA THR A 31 71.96 62.19 -128.49
C THR A 31 73.10 62.17 -129.50
N THR A 32 72.88 61.69 -130.71
CA THR A 32 73.73 61.94 -131.88
C THR A 32 73.05 62.95 -132.77
N VAL A 33 73.19 64.24 -132.44
CA VAL A 33 73.21 65.42 -133.34
C VAL A 33 73.05 66.66 -132.45
N ALA A 34 73.89 67.66 -132.70
CA ALA A 34 73.85 69.01 -132.13
C ALA A 34 74.49 69.24 -130.75
N THR A 35 75.81 69.07 -130.65
CA THR A 35 76.73 70.08 -130.06
C THR A 35 78.18 69.78 -130.44
N LYS A 36 78.52 70.02 -131.72
CA LYS A 36 79.89 70.34 -132.13
C LYS A 36 79.88 71.78 -132.68
N PRO A 37 80.73 72.70 -132.19
CA PRO A 37 80.86 74.02 -132.76
C PRO A 37 81.70 73.93 -134.04
N ALA A 38 81.05 73.96 -135.20
CA ALA A 38 81.73 74.12 -136.47
C ALA A 38 82.06 75.61 -136.68
N VAL A 39 83.17 76.06 -136.10
CA VAL A 39 83.89 77.24 -136.55
C VAL A 39 84.71 76.78 -137.76
N GLY A 40 84.16 76.98 -138.95
CA GLY A 40 84.77 76.58 -140.21
C GLY A 40 84.29 77.47 -141.34
N LEU A 41 85.23 78.28 -141.85
CA LEU A 41 85.24 78.98 -143.12
C LEU A 41 83.98 79.77 -143.52
N VAL A 42 84.09 81.09 -143.33
CA VAL A 42 83.42 82.07 -144.17
C VAL A 42 84.03 81.99 -145.58
N GLU A 43 83.34 81.36 -146.52
CA GLU A 43 83.55 81.57 -147.96
C GLU A 43 82.53 82.58 -148.51
N PRO A 44 82.87 83.36 -149.56
CA PRO A 44 82.27 84.66 -149.79
C PRO A 44 80.87 84.56 -150.42
N LEU A 45 79.99 85.35 -149.83
CA LEU A 45 78.63 85.68 -150.27
C LEU A 45 78.56 86.00 -151.77
N HIS A 46 78.23 85.00 -152.59
CA HIS A 46 77.75 85.23 -153.95
C HIS A 46 76.29 85.70 -153.88
N LYS A 47 76.09 86.95 -154.26
CA LYS A 47 74.78 87.63 -154.33
C LYS A 47 73.83 86.87 -155.27
N SER A 48 72.81 86.23 -154.70
CA SER A 48 71.52 86.04 -155.37
C SER A 48 70.40 86.08 -154.32
N GLU A 49 69.38 86.92 -154.53
CA GLU A 49 68.27 87.21 -153.61
C GLU A 49 67.38 86.00 -153.26
N LYS A 50 67.71 84.79 -153.74
CA LYS A 50 66.92 83.57 -153.54
C LYS A 50 67.23 82.83 -152.24
N ASP A 51 68.32 83.15 -151.53
CA ASP A 51 68.79 82.38 -150.35
C ASP A 51 68.32 82.93 -148.98
N ILE A 52 67.96 84.22 -148.92
CA ILE A 52 67.38 84.82 -147.71
C ILE A 52 66.02 84.18 -147.39
N ARG A 53 65.24 83.82 -148.42
CA ARG A 53 63.90 83.24 -148.26
C ARG A 53 63.98 81.85 -147.60
N THR A 54 64.94 81.01 -148.00
CA THR A 54 65.22 79.69 -147.42
C THR A 54 65.76 79.78 -145.99
N TYR A 55 66.61 80.76 -145.69
CA TYR A 55 67.08 81.00 -144.32
C TYR A 55 65.95 81.43 -143.39
N VAL A 56 65.11 82.38 -143.83
CA VAL A 56 63.92 82.83 -143.08
C VAL A 56 62.93 81.67 -142.91
N GLN A 57 62.73 80.82 -143.92
CA GLN A 57 61.90 79.62 -143.84
C GLN A 57 62.42 78.64 -142.77
N LYS A 58 63.71 78.27 -142.80
CA LYS A 58 64.33 77.37 -141.81
C LYS A 58 64.27 77.96 -140.39
N LYS A 59 64.50 79.27 -140.22
CA LYS A 59 64.37 79.95 -138.92
C LYS A 59 62.93 79.95 -138.42
N ARG A 60 61.93 80.10 -139.31
CA ARG A 60 60.50 79.93 -138.96
C ARG A 60 60.18 78.50 -138.56
N GLU A 61 60.68 77.51 -139.29
CA GLU A 61 60.49 76.08 -138.95
C GLU A 61 61.10 75.75 -137.58
N VAL A 62 62.34 76.20 -137.31
CA VAL A 62 62.99 76.04 -136.00
C VAL A 62 62.20 76.76 -134.91
N PHE A 63 61.69 77.97 -135.14
CA PHE A 63 60.87 78.70 -134.18
C PHE A 63 59.53 78.01 -133.91
N LEU A 64 58.86 77.48 -134.93
CA LEU A 64 57.62 76.73 -134.78
C LEU A 64 57.82 75.43 -134.00
N VAL A 65 58.92 74.71 -134.24
CA VAL A 65 59.28 73.53 -133.45
C VAL A 65 59.62 73.92 -132.01
N HIS A 66 60.34 75.01 -131.79
CA HIS A 66 60.66 75.52 -130.45
C HIS A 66 59.38 75.89 -129.70
N MET A 67 58.50 76.69 -130.32
CA MET A 67 57.19 77.05 -129.78
C MET A 67 56.32 75.82 -129.51
N ALA A 68 56.34 74.81 -130.40
CA ALA A 68 55.60 73.56 -130.17
C ALA A 68 56.19 72.74 -129.01
N CYS A 69 57.51 72.72 -128.84
CA CYS A 69 58.18 72.10 -127.70
C CYS A 69 57.88 72.85 -126.40
N ASP A 70 57.88 74.18 -126.41
CA ASP A 70 57.56 75.00 -125.24
C ASP A 70 56.09 74.84 -124.86
N ASN A 71 55.15 74.88 -125.82
CA ASN A 71 53.75 74.57 -125.57
C ASN A 71 53.56 73.15 -124.99
N LYS A 72 54.31 72.16 -125.47
CA LYS A 72 54.28 70.79 -124.92
C LYS A 72 54.89 70.71 -123.51
N ARG A 73 55.95 71.47 -123.24
CA ARG A 73 56.56 71.57 -121.89
C ARG A 73 55.60 72.23 -120.91
N GLU A 74 54.97 73.34 -121.30
CA GLU A 74 53.95 74.03 -120.50
C GLU A 74 52.75 73.12 -120.24
N GLU A 75 52.27 72.40 -121.26
CA GLU A 75 51.18 71.44 -121.09
C GLU A 75 51.57 70.24 -120.21
N ALA A 76 52.81 69.74 -120.32
CA ALA A 76 53.32 68.70 -119.43
C ALA A 76 53.36 69.18 -117.97
N VAL A 77 53.87 70.40 -117.72
CA VAL A 77 53.88 71.00 -116.37
C VAL A 77 52.45 71.20 -115.86
N ARG A 78 51.51 71.62 -116.71
CA ARG A 78 50.09 71.77 -116.35
C ARG A 78 49.47 70.42 -115.98
N LEU A 79 49.72 69.37 -116.77
CA LEU A 79 49.23 68.01 -116.49
C LEU A 79 49.86 67.44 -115.21
N ASP A 80 51.15 67.67 -114.98
CA ASP A 80 51.83 67.28 -113.74
C ASP A 80 51.26 68.00 -112.52
N ALA A 81 50.94 69.29 -112.64
CA ALA A 81 50.29 70.05 -111.56
C ALA A 81 48.88 69.51 -111.26
N VAL A 82 48.10 69.17 -112.29
CA VAL A 82 46.77 68.55 -112.13
C VAL A 82 46.89 67.12 -111.55
N ALA A 83 47.89 66.34 -111.97
CA ALA A 83 48.16 65.01 -111.43
C ALA A 83 48.51 65.09 -109.94
N LYS A 84 49.45 65.97 -109.56
CA LYS A 84 49.81 66.21 -108.15
C LYS A 84 48.61 66.64 -107.31
N ALA A 85 47.81 67.59 -107.79
CA ALA A 85 46.60 68.00 -107.07
C ALA A 85 45.60 66.84 -106.86
N LYS A 86 45.48 65.93 -107.83
CA LYS A 86 44.66 64.71 -107.69
C LYS A 86 45.29 63.69 -106.75
N GLU A 87 46.60 63.50 -106.80
CA GLU A 87 47.34 62.63 -105.87
C GLU A 87 47.22 63.14 -104.43
N ASP A 88 47.39 64.44 -104.20
CA ASP A 88 47.23 65.07 -102.89
C ASP A 88 45.78 64.95 -102.38
N ALA A 89 44.78 65.15 -103.25
CA ALA A 89 43.37 64.96 -102.90
C ALA A 89 43.05 63.48 -102.57
N LEU A 90 43.61 62.54 -103.32
CA LEU A 90 43.47 61.11 -103.05
C LEU A 90 44.16 60.73 -101.74
N ALA A 91 45.36 61.23 -101.49
CA ALA A 91 46.10 61.00 -100.25
C ALA A 91 45.33 61.54 -99.03
N PHE A 92 44.76 62.75 -99.13
CA PHE A 92 43.91 63.31 -98.08
C PHE A 92 42.64 62.48 -97.84
N SER A 93 41.99 62.02 -98.90
CA SER A 93 40.81 61.14 -98.79
C SER A 93 41.17 59.78 -98.18
N GLN A 94 42.31 59.20 -98.55
CA GLN A 94 42.81 57.95 -97.97
C GLN A 94 43.10 58.12 -96.48
N GLN A 95 43.79 59.19 -96.09
CA GLN A 95 44.06 59.51 -94.70
C GLN A 95 42.76 59.66 -93.89
N THR A 96 41.77 60.37 -94.44
CA THR A 96 40.46 60.55 -93.77
C THR A 96 39.76 59.20 -93.56
N LEU A 97 39.78 58.32 -94.56
CA LEU A 97 39.22 56.97 -94.45
C LEU A 97 40.00 56.09 -93.46
N GLU A 98 41.32 56.20 -93.40
CA GLU A 98 42.15 55.50 -92.42
C GLU A 98 41.86 55.99 -90.99
N GLU A 99 41.69 57.30 -90.79
CA GLU A 99 41.30 57.88 -89.51
C GLU A 99 39.91 57.40 -89.08
N ASP A 100 38.94 57.34 -89.99
CA ASP A 100 37.61 56.82 -89.69
C ASP A 100 37.63 55.31 -89.42
N ALA A 101 38.43 54.53 -90.16
CA ALA A 101 38.64 53.11 -89.89
C ALA A 101 39.23 52.88 -88.49
N LYS A 102 40.21 53.70 -88.08
CA LYS A 102 40.76 53.69 -86.71
C LYS A 102 39.69 54.02 -85.67
N LYS A 103 38.90 55.07 -85.87
CA LYS A 103 37.78 55.41 -84.97
C LYS A 103 36.77 54.26 -84.83
N PHE A 104 36.45 53.57 -85.93
CA PHE A 104 35.57 52.41 -85.89
C PHE A 104 36.20 51.23 -85.13
N GLU A 105 37.49 50.97 -85.34
CA GLU A 105 38.21 49.92 -84.61
C GLU A 105 38.25 50.23 -83.11
N ASP A 106 38.59 51.46 -82.73
CA ASP A 106 38.58 51.93 -81.34
C ASP A 106 37.19 51.79 -80.71
N TYR A 107 36.13 52.18 -81.43
CA TYR A 107 34.75 52.02 -80.97
C TYR A 107 34.37 50.55 -80.74
N LEU A 108 34.75 49.65 -81.65
CA LEU A 108 34.50 48.22 -81.49
C LEU A 108 35.29 47.65 -80.32
N GLN A 109 36.57 48.02 -80.17
CA GLN A 109 37.39 47.61 -79.05
C GLN A 109 36.83 48.11 -77.71
N GLU A 110 36.37 49.37 -77.65
CA GLU A 110 35.76 49.94 -76.45
C GLU A 110 34.46 49.20 -76.11
N ARG A 111 33.62 48.91 -77.11
CA ARG A 111 32.35 48.17 -76.90
C ARG A 111 32.60 46.73 -76.46
N ILE A 112 33.55 46.03 -77.08
CA ILE A 112 33.95 44.67 -76.68
C ILE A 112 34.50 44.69 -75.25
N SER A 113 35.33 45.68 -74.93
CA SER A 113 35.88 45.86 -73.57
C SER A 113 34.79 46.15 -72.55
N LYS A 114 33.82 47.02 -72.86
CA LYS A 114 32.65 47.29 -72.01
C LYS A 114 31.79 46.04 -71.80
N ALA A 115 31.53 45.27 -72.86
CA ALA A 115 30.77 44.01 -72.75
C ALA A 115 31.52 42.98 -71.90
N SER A 116 32.83 42.81 -72.12
CA SER A 116 33.70 41.92 -71.34
C SER A 116 33.78 42.31 -69.87
N ASN A 117 33.88 43.61 -69.59
CA ASN A 117 33.86 44.12 -68.21
C ASN A 117 32.51 43.87 -67.55
N ALA A 118 31.40 44.11 -68.26
CA ALA A 118 30.06 43.80 -67.74
C ALA A 118 29.86 42.29 -67.46
N THR A 119 30.39 41.39 -68.31
CA THR A 119 30.33 39.94 -68.04
C THR A 119 31.17 39.57 -66.82
N LYS A 120 32.39 40.12 -66.69
CA LYS A 120 33.26 39.88 -65.53
C LYS A 120 32.62 40.38 -64.23
N ASP A 121 31.99 41.55 -64.25
CA ASP A 121 31.30 42.10 -63.09
C ASP A 121 30.10 41.23 -62.71
N SER A 122 29.30 40.78 -63.69
CA SER A 122 28.20 39.84 -63.48
C SER A 122 28.69 38.51 -62.87
N GLU A 123 29.76 37.93 -63.40
CA GLU A 123 30.37 36.71 -62.87
C GLU A 123 30.90 36.90 -61.44
N LYS A 124 31.52 38.05 -61.15
CA LYS A 124 31.99 38.40 -59.81
C LYS A 124 30.81 38.53 -58.83
N HIS A 125 29.72 39.17 -59.23
CA HIS A 125 28.50 39.25 -58.43
C HIS A 125 27.86 37.86 -58.21
N ALA A 126 27.83 37.00 -59.23
CA ALA A 126 27.34 35.64 -59.13
C ALA A 126 28.18 34.79 -58.19
N LYS A 127 29.52 34.90 -58.26
CA LYS A 127 30.46 34.24 -57.36
C LYS A 127 30.26 34.69 -55.91
N ASN A 128 30.20 36.01 -55.67
CA ASN A 128 29.94 36.56 -54.34
C ASN A 128 28.60 36.08 -53.76
N LYS A 129 27.56 35.96 -54.59
CA LYS A 129 26.27 35.38 -54.18
C LYS A 129 26.43 33.91 -53.80
N GLN A 130 27.14 33.12 -54.62
CA GLN A 130 27.36 31.69 -54.36
C GLN A 130 28.14 31.47 -53.05
N ASP A 131 29.19 32.24 -52.80
CA ASP A 131 30.00 32.18 -51.58
C ASP A 131 29.14 32.51 -50.34
N LYS A 132 28.28 33.54 -50.44
CA LYS A 132 27.32 33.87 -49.37
C LYS A 132 26.30 32.74 -49.13
N VAL A 133 25.77 32.13 -50.19
CA VAL A 133 24.83 30.99 -50.08
C VAL A 133 25.50 29.78 -49.41
N GLN A 134 26.75 29.47 -49.78
CA GLN A 134 27.52 28.42 -49.13
C GLN A 134 27.77 28.73 -47.64
N LYS A 135 28.09 29.99 -47.31
CA LYS A 135 28.26 30.41 -45.92
C LYS A 135 26.95 30.29 -45.13
N ILE A 136 25.82 30.69 -45.70
CA ILE A 136 24.49 30.50 -45.10
C ILE A 136 24.22 29.01 -44.85
N LYS A 137 24.52 28.14 -45.81
CA LYS A 137 24.35 26.69 -45.65
C LYS A 137 25.21 26.14 -44.52
N SER A 138 26.47 26.55 -44.44
CA SER A 138 27.38 26.17 -43.35
C SER A 138 26.88 26.66 -41.98
N LEU A 139 26.44 27.92 -41.88
CA LEU A 139 25.88 28.47 -40.64
C LEU A 139 24.58 27.76 -40.25
N LYS A 140 23.69 27.46 -41.19
CA LYS A 140 22.47 26.69 -40.92
C LYS A 140 22.78 25.30 -40.36
N GLN A 141 23.81 24.63 -40.90
CA GLN A 141 24.24 23.34 -40.37
C GLN A 141 24.81 23.46 -38.95
N GLN A 142 25.61 24.49 -38.67
CA GLN A 142 26.12 24.76 -37.31
C GLN A 142 24.98 25.06 -36.32
N ILE A 143 24.00 25.87 -36.72
CA ILE A 143 22.81 26.15 -35.91
C ILE A 143 22.06 24.85 -35.59
N ALA A 144 21.85 23.97 -36.57
CA ALA A 144 21.20 22.69 -36.36
C ALA A 144 21.97 21.78 -35.39
N ALA A 145 23.30 21.74 -35.49
CA ALA A 145 24.16 21.00 -34.57
C ALA A 145 24.02 21.53 -33.13
N VAL A 146 24.14 22.85 -32.94
CA VAL A 146 23.96 23.49 -31.63
C VAL A 146 22.55 23.26 -31.07
N HIS A 147 21.51 23.28 -31.91
CA HIS A 147 20.14 22.97 -31.45
C HIS A 147 20.01 21.53 -30.99
N SER A 148 20.57 20.56 -31.73
CA SER A 148 20.61 19.16 -31.32
C SER A 148 21.35 18.99 -29.99
N ASP A 149 22.53 19.60 -29.83
CA ASP A 149 23.32 19.49 -28.61
C ASP A 149 22.64 20.20 -27.42
N THR A 150 21.99 21.33 -27.68
CA THR A 150 21.13 22.00 -26.69
C THR A 150 19.98 21.10 -26.26
N GLY A 151 19.36 20.35 -27.18
CA GLY A 151 18.33 19.36 -26.87
C GLY A 151 18.85 18.28 -25.94
N LYS A 152 19.96 17.63 -26.30
CA LYS A 152 20.62 16.60 -25.49
C LYS A 152 20.99 17.11 -24.09
N LEU A 153 21.56 18.31 -23.99
CA LEU A 153 21.92 18.91 -22.71
C LEU A 153 20.70 19.27 -21.87
N LYS A 154 19.59 19.69 -22.48
CA LYS A 154 18.33 19.94 -21.77
C LYS A 154 17.74 18.66 -21.21
N GLU A 155 17.71 17.59 -22.00
CA GLU A 155 17.26 16.27 -21.54
C GLU A 155 18.13 15.73 -20.41
N ALA A 156 19.46 15.82 -20.55
CA ALA A 156 20.40 15.46 -19.50
C ALA A 156 20.20 16.30 -18.23
N ARG A 157 19.95 17.60 -18.36
CA ARG A 157 19.64 18.49 -17.23
C ARG A 157 18.36 18.07 -16.50
N VAL A 158 17.29 17.77 -17.23
CA VAL A 158 16.02 17.31 -16.63
C VAL A 158 16.23 15.99 -15.89
N GLU A 159 17.00 15.07 -16.46
CA GLU A 159 17.33 13.80 -15.79
C GLU A 159 18.19 14.03 -14.54
N CYS A 160 19.21 14.88 -14.61
CA CYS A 160 20.00 15.28 -13.43
C CYS A 160 19.16 15.98 -12.36
N GLU A 161 18.17 16.81 -12.73
CA GLU A 161 17.23 17.44 -11.78
C GLU A 161 16.33 16.39 -11.10
N ARG A 162 15.88 15.38 -11.85
CA ARG A 162 15.11 14.25 -11.32
C ARG A 162 15.94 13.44 -10.33
N LEU A 163 17.19 13.12 -10.68
CA LEU A 163 18.13 12.42 -9.81
C LEU A 163 18.50 13.27 -8.58
N LYS A 164 18.69 14.58 -8.73
CA LYS A 164 18.92 15.51 -7.60
C LYS A 164 17.74 15.47 -6.62
N HIS A 165 16.51 15.61 -7.11
CA HIS A 165 15.30 15.50 -6.28
C HIS A 165 15.20 14.15 -5.57
N PHE A 166 15.58 13.07 -6.26
CA PHE A 166 15.60 11.75 -5.67
C PHE A 166 16.62 11.65 -4.51
N LEU A 167 17.85 12.11 -4.73
CA LEU A 167 18.88 12.16 -3.70
C LEU A 167 18.49 13.08 -2.54
N GLU A 168 17.85 14.21 -2.82
CA GLU A 168 17.33 15.11 -1.78
C GLU A 168 16.29 14.40 -0.91
N LYS A 169 15.44 13.51 -1.45
CA LYS A 169 14.47 12.75 -0.65
C LYS A 169 15.14 11.72 0.26
N LEU A 170 16.19 11.07 -0.22
CA LEU A 170 16.96 10.08 0.56
C LEU A 170 17.90 10.71 1.57
N THR A 171 18.31 11.96 1.34
CA THR A 171 19.22 12.67 2.24
C THR A 171 18.56 12.84 3.63
N PRO A 172 19.21 12.37 4.71
CA PRO A 172 18.68 12.48 6.07
C PRO A 172 18.31 13.92 6.46
N PRO A 173 17.20 14.14 7.18
CA PRO A 173 16.76 15.48 7.58
C PRO A 173 17.75 16.16 8.54
N GLU A 174 18.39 15.39 9.42
CA GLU A 174 19.40 15.89 10.37
C GLU A 174 20.56 16.57 9.65
N TRP A 175 21.05 15.95 8.58
CA TRP A 175 22.12 16.51 7.78
C TRP A 175 21.67 17.76 7.01
N LYS A 176 20.42 17.81 6.51
CA LYS A 176 19.87 19.02 5.88
C LYS A 176 19.80 20.19 6.85
N GLU A 177 19.41 19.93 8.09
CA GLU A 177 19.37 20.94 9.15
C GLU A 177 20.76 21.42 9.52
N GLU A 178 21.75 20.53 9.65
CA GLU A 178 23.15 20.91 9.89
C GLU A 178 23.69 21.79 8.76
N GLN A 179 23.42 21.45 7.50
CA GLN A 179 23.82 22.27 6.35
C GLN A 179 23.12 23.63 6.33
N LYS A 180 21.84 23.67 6.72
CA LYS A 180 21.11 24.94 6.86
C LYS A 180 21.73 25.81 7.94
N GLN A 181 22.10 25.23 9.09
CA GLN A 181 22.79 25.94 10.17
C GLN A 181 24.15 26.47 9.71
N LYS A 182 24.99 25.63 9.07
CA LYS A 182 26.27 26.07 8.48
C LYS A 182 26.09 27.19 7.45
N LYS A 183 24.99 27.18 6.69
CA LYS A 183 24.67 28.26 5.75
C LYS A 183 24.29 29.54 6.50
N GLU A 184 23.51 29.45 7.57
CA GLU A 184 23.14 30.58 8.43
C GLU A 184 24.34 31.16 9.18
N GLU A 185 25.24 30.33 9.69
CA GLU A 185 26.51 30.75 10.30
C GLU A 185 27.38 31.50 9.28
N ARG A 186 27.60 30.92 8.10
CA ARG A 186 28.32 31.62 7.01
C ARG A 186 27.68 32.95 6.63
N LYS A 187 26.34 33.05 6.67
CA LYS A 187 25.63 34.31 6.45
C LYS A 187 25.91 35.32 7.55
N LYS A 188 25.84 34.91 8.83
CA LYS A 188 26.16 35.76 9.98
C LYS A 188 27.60 36.24 9.92
N ASP A 189 28.56 35.35 9.68
CA ASP A 189 29.97 35.69 9.55
C ASP A 189 30.22 36.72 8.45
N ARG A 190 29.57 36.58 7.29
CA ARG A 190 29.67 37.57 6.21
C ARG A 190 29.06 38.91 6.60
N ALA A 191 27.90 38.91 7.26
CA ALA A 191 27.28 40.13 7.76
C ALA A 191 28.18 40.83 8.77
N GLU A 192 28.75 40.10 9.72
CA GLU A 192 29.69 40.62 10.71
C GLU A 192 30.97 41.15 10.08
N ARG A 193 31.55 40.43 9.10
CA ARG A 193 32.73 40.91 8.36
C ARG A 193 32.44 42.20 7.62
N TRP A 194 31.31 42.28 6.91
CA TRP A 194 30.89 43.49 6.19
C TRP A 194 30.69 44.68 7.15
N LYS A 195 29.97 44.44 8.26
CA LYS A 195 29.77 45.45 9.31
C LYS A 195 31.11 45.92 9.87
N LYS A 196 32.00 45.00 10.22
CA LYS A 196 33.33 45.31 10.78
C LYS A 196 34.19 46.11 9.81
N GLU A 197 34.20 45.74 8.53
CA GLU A 197 34.96 46.45 7.50
C GLU A 197 34.46 47.90 7.31
N ARG A 198 33.15 48.11 7.31
CA ARG A 198 32.54 49.44 7.19
C ARG A 198 32.64 50.28 8.46
N LEU A 199 32.56 49.64 9.63
CA LEU A 199 32.61 50.31 10.92
C LEU A 199 34.06 50.66 11.31
N ALA A 200 35.07 49.88 10.88
CA ALA A 200 36.49 50.11 11.20
C ALA A 200 36.99 51.56 10.96
N PRO A 201 36.83 52.17 9.76
CA PRO A 201 37.31 53.54 9.52
C PRO A 201 36.57 54.57 10.38
N ILE A 202 35.28 54.35 10.66
CA ILE A 202 34.47 55.26 11.49
C ILE A 202 34.92 55.17 12.95
N LEU A 203 35.20 53.97 13.46
CA LEU A 203 35.73 53.78 14.81
C LEU A 203 37.11 54.38 14.98
N GLU A 204 37.98 54.27 13.97
CA GLU A 204 39.30 54.88 13.96
C GLU A 204 39.20 56.42 14.01
N GLN A 205 38.30 57.02 13.22
CA GLN A 205 38.04 58.46 13.28
C GLN A 205 37.50 58.92 14.64
N LEU A 206 36.57 58.16 15.24
CA LEU A 206 36.04 58.47 16.57
C LEU A 206 37.09 58.31 17.67
N ALA A 207 37.98 57.33 17.55
CA ALA A 207 39.10 57.13 18.48
C ALA A 207 40.11 58.29 18.41
N MET A 208 40.45 58.75 17.19
CA MET A 208 41.27 59.95 17.01
C MET A 208 40.57 61.22 17.55
N GLU A 209 39.25 61.34 17.40
CA GLU A 209 38.47 62.45 17.99
C GLU A 209 38.55 62.40 19.53
N GLU A 210 38.42 61.22 20.14
CA GLU A 210 38.54 61.02 21.59
C GLU A 210 39.95 61.33 22.12
N GLU A 211 41.00 60.87 21.43
CA GLU A 211 42.39 61.15 21.78
C GLU A 211 42.70 62.65 21.72
N ARG A 212 42.31 63.32 20.62
CA ARG A 212 42.46 64.79 20.49
C ARG A 212 41.71 65.56 21.57
N ILE A 213 40.55 65.06 21.99
CA ILE A 213 39.77 65.64 23.08
C ILE A 213 40.49 65.42 24.42
N SER A 214 41.05 64.23 24.64
CA SER A 214 41.84 63.91 25.84
C SER A 214 43.12 64.75 25.91
N GLU A 215 43.82 64.95 24.80
CA GLU A 215 45.00 65.82 24.70
C GLU A 215 44.65 67.27 25.00
N LYS A 216 43.56 67.79 24.43
CA LYS A 216 43.07 69.15 24.74
C LYS A 216 42.74 69.31 26.21
N PHE A 217 42.06 68.32 26.80
CA PHE A 217 41.77 68.34 28.23
C PHE A 217 43.05 68.27 29.07
N ALA A 218 44.06 67.50 28.67
CA ALA A 218 45.34 67.44 29.36
C ALA A 218 46.13 68.76 29.24
N GLN A 219 46.04 69.44 28.09
CA GLN A 219 46.62 70.76 27.87
C GLN A 219 45.91 71.82 28.71
N GLU A 220 44.57 71.84 28.72
CA GLU A 220 43.77 72.75 29.56
C GLU A 220 44.02 72.51 31.06
N GLU A 221 44.16 71.25 31.49
CA GLU A 221 44.51 70.90 32.86
C GLU A 221 45.93 71.37 33.22
N ALA A 222 46.90 71.25 32.30
CA ALA A 222 48.25 71.76 32.47
C ALA A 222 48.30 73.30 32.50
N GLU A 223 47.55 73.99 31.65
CA GLU A 223 47.43 75.46 31.65
C GLU A 223 46.75 75.97 32.92
N VAL A 224 45.70 75.30 33.41
CA VAL A 224 45.06 75.63 34.68
C VAL A 224 46.05 75.41 35.84
N ALA A 225 46.80 74.30 35.83
CA ALA A 225 47.84 74.04 36.83
C ALA A 225 48.98 75.08 36.79
N GLU A 226 49.35 75.57 35.61
CA GLU A 226 50.34 76.65 35.44
C GLU A 226 49.80 78.01 35.91
N ASN A 227 48.56 78.36 35.53
CA ASN A 227 47.90 79.60 35.93
C ASN A 227 47.64 79.67 37.44
N LEU A 228 47.35 78.54 38.09
CA LEU A 228 47.26 78.42 39.56
C LEU A 228 48.61 78.67 40.24
N ARG A 229 49.74 78.33 39.60
CA ARG A 229 51.08 78.64 40.12
C ARG A 229 51.43 80.13 40.05
N LYS A 230 50.81 80.89 39.14
CA LYS A 230 51.10 82.33 38.91
C LYS A 230 50.21 83.31 39.70
N LYS A 231 49.11 82.87 40.31
CA LYS A 231 48.19 83.75 41.09
C LYS A 231 48.42 83.64 42.60
N SER A 232 48.68 84.78 43.26
CA SER A 232 48.80 84.87 44.72
C SER A 232 47.44 84.75 45.41
N LYS A 233 47.40 83.94 46.47
CA LYS A 233 46.21 83.59 47.27
C LYS A 233 45.62 84.79 48.01
N LYS A 234 44.43 85.26 47.62
CA LYS A 234 43.27 85.42 48.53
C LYS A 234 42.00 85.76 47.74
N SER A 235 40.92 85.02 48.01
CA SER A 235 39.58 85.10 47.42
C SER A 235 39.40 84.35 46.08
N ARG A 236 38.68 83.21 46.13
CA ARG A 236 37.99 82.43 45.06
C ARG A 236 37.97 80.88 45.20
N ARG A 237 38.31 80.33 46.37
CA ARG A 237 38.32 78.86 46.61
C ARG A 237 37.01 78.07 46.34
N ARG A 238 35.83 78.70 46.39
CA ARG A 238 34.55 78.02 46.08
C ARG A 238 34.20 78.05 44.59
N GLU A 239 34.51 79.17 43.90
CA GLU A 239 34.27 79.32 42.46
C GLU A 239 35.20 78.39 41.65
N ASP A 240 36.45 78.21 42.09
CA ASP A 240 37.43 77.33 41.43
C ASP A 240 37.05 75.82 41.54
N GLU A 241 36.42 75.41 42.66
CA GLU A 241 35.99 74.03 42.90
C GLU A 241 34.72 73.69 42.10
N GLU A 242 33.79 74.63 41.98
CA GLU A 242 32.62 74.53 41.10
C GLU A 242 33.02 74.52 39.61
N GLU A 243 34.00 75.33 39.20
CA GLU A 243 34.53 75.36 37.82
C GLU A 243 35.20 74.02 37.44
N LEU A 244 35.94 73.40 38.36
CA LEU A 244 36.56 72.08 38.14
C LEU A 244 35.49 70.99 37.98
N LEU A 245 34.46 71.00 38.83
CA LEU A 245 33.33 70.07 38.73
C LEU A 245 32.56 70.26 37.42
N GLN A 246 32.41 71.51 36.96
CA GLN A 246 31.77 71.84 35.70
C GLN A 246 32.58 71.33 34.50
N LYS A 247 33.91 71.48 34.51
CA LYS A 247 34.82 70.92 33.48
C LYS A 247 34.82 69.39 33.48
N GLN A 248 34.76 68.73 34.65
CA GLN A 248 34.60 67.27 34.74
C GLN A 248 33.27 66.80 34.14
N ARG A 249 32.16 67.47 34.48
CA ARG A 249 30.85 67.17 33.88
C ARG A 249 30.86 67.39 32.37
N GLU A 250 31.52 68.44 31.89
CA GLU A 250 31.67 68.72 30.46
C GLU A 250 32.48 67.64 29.75
N ARG A 251 33.59 67.17 30.34
CA ARG A 251 34.39 66.04 29.85
C ARG A 251 33.56 64.76 29.76
N ASP A 252 32.82 64.42 30.81
CA ASP A 252 31.95 63.24 30.83
C ASP A 252 30.82 63.34 29.82
N LEU A 253 30.24 64.53 29.65
CA LEU A 253 29.21 64.79 28.64
C LEU A 253 29.77 64.63 27.22
N ARG A 254 31.00 65.09 26.99
CA ARG A 254 31.68 64.98 25.69
C ARG A 254 32.05 63.54 25.36
N LYS A 255 32.54 62.77 26.34
CA LYS A 255 32.74 61.31 26.20
C LYS A 255 31.42 60.59 25.89
N LYS A 256 30.33 60.90 26.60
CA LYS A 256 29.00 60.36 26.32
C LYS A 256 28.50 60.71 24.91
N ARG A 257 28.82 61.90 24.38
CA ARG A 257 28.48 62.28 23.00
C ARG A 257 29.22 61.44 21.95
N ILE A 258 30.51 61.18 22.15
CA ILE A 258 31.30 60.32 21.25
C ILE A 258 30.77 58.88 21.30
N GLN A 259 30.47 58.39 22.49
CA GLN A 259 29.86 57.07 22.66
C GLN A 259 28.50 56.98 21.95
N LYS A 260 27.65 58.00 22.07
CA LYS A 260 26.38 58.05 21.36
C LYS A 260 26.56 58.08 19.83
N LYS A 261 27.54 58.84 19.32
CA LYS A 261 27.88 58.84 17.89
C LYS A 261 28.29 57.44 17.42
N ARG A 262 29.11 56.73 18.20
CA ARG A 262 29.53 55.34 17.90
C ARG A 262 28.32 54.42 17.75
N GLU A 263 27.39 54.46 18.71
CA GLU A 263 26.17 53.64 18.69
C GLU A 263 25.22 54.03 17.54
N GLU A 264 25.14 55.32 17.20
CA GLU A 264 24.34 55.80 16.06
C GLU A 264 24.91 55.33 14.72
N GLU A 265 26.23 55.35 14.55
CA GLU A 265 26.89 54.86 13.32
C GLU A 265 26.79 53.33 13.19
N GLU A 266 26.93 52.59 14.30
CA GLU A 266 26.70 51.13 14.31
C GLU A 266 25.26 50.78 13.89
N ARG A 267 24.26 51.51 14.40
CA ARG A 267 22.85 51.35 13.98
C ARG A 267 22.62 51.68 12.51
N LYS A 268 23.31 52.68 11.96
CA LYS A 268 23.19 53.05 10.54
C LYS A 268 23.77 51.98 9.63
N ILE A 269 24.95 51.46 9.95
CA ILE A 269 25.60 50.38 9.18
C ILE A 269 24.75 49.11 9.25
N ASP A 270 24.20 48.80 10.41
CA ASP A 270 23.27 47.68 10.57
C ASP A 270 22.01 47.84 9.72
N ALA A 271 21.47 49.05 9.60
CA ALA A 271 20.31 49.35 8.75
C ALA A 271 20.66 49.36 7.25
N GLU A 272 21.91 49.64 6.89
CA GLU A 272 22.40 49.64 5.50
C GLU A 272 22.70 48.22 4.99
N TYR A 273 22.94 47.26 5.88
CA TYR A 273 23.23 45.89 5.48
C TYR A 273 22.08 45.26 4.71
N VAL A 274 22.31 45.00 3.43
CA VAL A 274 21.42 44.21 2.57
C VAL A 274 21.94 42.79 2.51
N GLU A 275 21.09 41.83 2.86
CA GLU A 275 21.44 40.41 2.78
C GLU A 275 21.67 40.00 1.32
N VAL A 276 22.93 39.72 0.96
CA VAL A 276 23.28 39.17 -0.34
C VAL A 276 23.26 37.65 -0.25
N SER A 277 22.38 37.00 -1.03
CA SER A 277 22.31 35.55 -1.10
C SER A 277 23.62 35.00 -1.67
N SER A 278 24.32 34.21 -0.87
CA SER A 278 25.44 33.40 -1.36
C SER A 278 24.89 32.30 -2.26
N GLU A 279 25.28 32.31 -3.53
CA GLU A 279 25.00 31.30 -4.55
C GLU A 279 25.77 29.98 -4.32
N GLU A 280 26.48 29.85 -3.21
CA GLU A 280 27.26 28.66 -2.89
C GLU A 280 26.30 27.51 -2.55
N GLU A 281 26.07 26.63 -3.53
CA GLU A 281 25.26 25.42 -3.35
C GLU A 281 25.87 24.55 -2.23
N PRO A 282 25.06 24.05 -1.28
CA PRO A 282 25.52 23.08 -0.29
C PRO A 282 26.14 21.85 -0.98
N GLU A 283 27.19 21.28 -0.38
CA GLU A 283 27.74 20.00 -0.82
C GLU A 283 26.63 18.93 -0.88
N LEU A 284 26.78 17.89 -1.69
CA LEU A 284 25.83 16.77 -1.69
C LEU A 284 26.16 15.81 -0.52
N PHE A 285 25.12 15.19 0.06
CA PHE A 285 25.28 14.18 1.10
C PHE A 285 25.96 12.93 0.58
N PHE A 286 25.48 12.40 -0.55
CA PHE A 286 26.05 11.25 -1.22
C PHE A 286 27.21 11.68 -2.10
N LYS A 287 28.43 11.22 -1.78
CA LYS A 287 29.67 11.52 -2.53
C LYS A 287 30.07 10.36 -3.43
N GLU A 288 29.75 9.13 -3.03
CA GLU A 288 30.07 7.91 -3.75
C GLU A 288 28.80 7.12 -4.06
N PRO A 289 28.68 6.50 -5.26
CA PRO A 289 27.50 5.71 -5.62
C PRO A 289 27.22 4.54 -4.67
N GLN A 290 28.26 3.98 -4.05
CA GLN A 290 28.15 2.84 -3.14
C GLN A 290 27.34 3.19 -1.89
N GLN A 291 27.45 4.42 -1.38
CA GLN A 291 26.69 4.90 -0.22
C GLN A 291 25.17 4.81 -0.46
N LEU A 292 24.72 5.02 -1.70
CA LEU A 292 23.32 4.88 -2.06
C LEU A 292 22.89 3.40 -2.03
N MET A 293 23.73 2.51 -2.56
CA MET A 293 23.45 1.07 -2.53
C MET A 293 23.44 0.53 -1.10
N ASP A 294 24.31 1.02 -0.24
CA ASP A 294 24.33 0.69 1.18
C ASP A 294 23.04 1.15 1.86
N THR A 295 22.59 2.40 1.63
CA THR A 295 21.30 2.86 2.18
C THR A 295 20.10 2.04 1.68
N PHE A 296 20.12 1.55 0.45
CA PHE A 296 19.08 0.66 -0.05
C PHE A 296 19.14 -0.71 0.61
N THR A 297 20.34 -1.24 0.80
CA THR A 297 20.55 -2.52 1.49
C THR A 297 20.03 -2.42 2.93
N ASP A 298 20.38 -1.34 3.64
CA ASP A 298 19.87 -1.07 4.99
C ASP A 298 18.34 -0.98 5.02
N LEU A 299 17.73 -0.29 4.05
CA LEU A 299 16.27 -0.20 3.93
C LEU A 299 15.62 -1.55 3.60
N GLU A 300 16.26 -2.37 2.76
CA GLU A 300 15.81 -3.73 2.45
C GLU A 300 15.88 -4.62 3.69
N GLU A 301 16.97 -4.57 4.43
CA GLU A 301 17.15 -5.29 5.70
C GLU A 301 16.12 -4.86 6.74
N LEU A 302 15.89 -3.55 6.90
CA LEU A 302 14.86 -3.01 7.80
C LEU A 302 13.45 -3.44 7.39
N ASN A 303 13.13 -3.40 6.10
CA ASN A 303 11.85 -3.85 5.59
C ASN A 303 11.66 -5.35 5.83
N LEU A 304 12.70 -6.16 5.59
CA LEU A 304 12.68 -7.60 5.84
C LEU A 304 12.51 -7.88 7.34
N PHE A 305 13.23 -7.15 8.19
CA PHE A 305 13.10 -7.24 9.64
C PHE A 305 11.67 -6.88 10.09
N LEU A 306 11.07 -5.81 9.55
CA LEU A 306 9.70 -5.42 9.88
C LEU A 306 8.70 -6.49 9.45
N ILE A 307 8.88 -7.08 8.27
CA ILE A 307 8.05 -8.19 7.79
C ILE A 307 8.19 -9.39 8.74
N GLN A 308 9.41 -9.79 9.08
CA GLN A 308 9.66 -10.89 10.01
C GLN A 308 9.09 -10.61 11.40
N SER A 309 9.26 -9.39 11.93
CA SER A 309 8.69 -8.97 13.21
C SER A 309 7.16 -9.02 13.18
N SER A 310 6.54 -8.56 12.09
CA SER A 310 5.08 -8.64 11.93
C SER A 310 4.57 -10.08 11.85
N GLN A 311 5.33 -10.98 11.21
CA GLN A 311 4.99 -12.41 11.14
C GLN A 311 5.18 -13.08 12.50
N ALA A 312 6.27 -12.80 13.20
CA ALA A 312 6.53 -13.28 14.55
C ALA A 312 5.42 -12.82 15.52
N PHE A 313 5.03 -11.55 15.46
CA PHE A 313 3.92 -11.02 16.26
C PHE A 313 2.60 -11.77 15.98
N ARG A 314 2.28 -11.99 14.71
CA ARG A 314 1.09 -12.77 14.32
C ARG A 314 1.17 -14.22 14.82
N ALA A 315 2.34 -14.84 14.77
CA ALA A 315 2.53 -16.20 15.27
C ALA A 315 2.32 -16.26 16.79
N THR A 316 2.88 -15.31 17.55
CA THR A 316 2.67 -15.25 19.01
C THR A 316 1.21 -14.98 19.37
N GLU A 317 0.50 -14.16 18.59
CA GLU A 317 -0.92 -13.89 18.79
C GLU A 317 -1.78 -15.14 18.55
N GLN A 318 -1.44 -15.92 17.50
CA GLN A 318 -2.07 -17.22 17.25
C GLN A 318 -1.82 -18.22 18.38
N GLU A 319 -0.59 -18.31 18.88
CA GLU A 319 -0.26 -19.17 20.02
C GLU A 319 -1.05 -18.77 21.29
N GLU A 320 -1.19 -17.47 21.56
CA GLU A 320 -2.01 -16.98 22.68
C GLU A 320 -3.49 -17.35 22.52
N ASP A 321 -4.05 -17.21 21.31
CA ASP A 321 -5.44 -17.58 21.02
C ASP A 321 -5.67 -19.08 21.13
N GLU A 322 -4.73 -19.92 20.68
CA GLU A 322 -4.76 -21.37 20.87
C GLU A 322 -4.73 -21.73 22.36
N MET A 323 -3.84 -21.11 23.14
CA MET A 323 -3.75 -21.33 24.59
C MET A 323 -5.02 -20.88 25.31
N ARG A 324 -5.62 -19.76 24.91
CA ARG A 324 -6.92 -19.28 25.43
C ARG A 324 -8.02 -20.28 25.13
N ASN A 325 -8.11 -20.77 23.89
CA ASN A 325 -9.09 -21.76 23.49
C ASN A 325 -8.93 -23.06 24.29
N ASN A 326 -7.70 -23.59 24.39
CA ASN A 326 -7.38 -24.77 25.19
C ASN A 326 -7.76 -24.60 26.67
N PHE A 327 -7.51 -23.43 27.25
CA PHE A 327 -7.92 -23.13 28.61
C PHE A 327 -9.45 -23.10 28.76
N GLN A 328 -10.18 -22.54 27.79
CA GLN A 328 -11.64 -22.53 27.81
C GLN A 328 -12.23 -23.93 27.72
N THR A 329 -11.73 -24.78 26.81
CA THR A 329 -12.14 -26.19 26.72
C THR A 329 -11.82 -26.94 28.01
N MET A 330 -10.60 -26.81 28.53
CA MET A 330 -10.21 -27.44 29.80
C MET A 330 -11.09 -26.98 30.97
N LYS A 331 -11.44 -25.69 31.02
CA LYS A 331 -12.35 -25.13 32.03
C LYS A 331 -13.76 -25.70 31.89
N MET A 332 -14.27 -25.86 30.66
CA MET A 332 -15.57 -26.46 30.40
C MET A 332 -15.59 -27.94 30.84
N ASP A 333 -14.59 -28.72 30.44
CA ASP A 333 -14.45 -30.13 30.79
C ASP A 333 -14.30 -30.34 32.30
N MET A 334 -13.50 -29.50 32.95
CA MET A 334 -13.37 -29.50 34.41
C MET A 334 -14.70 -29.13 35.07
N GLY A 335 -15.41 -28.13 34.55
CA GLY A 335 -16.75 -27.76 35.02
C GLY A 335 -17.75 -28.91 34.91
N GLN A 336 -17.74 -29.64 33.78
CA GLN A 336 -18.56 -30.84 33.59
C GLN A 336 -18.18 -31.94 34.58
N LYS A 337 -16.89 -32.22 34.79
CA LYS A 337 -16.42 -33.20 35.80
C LYS A 337 -16.82 -32.81 37.22
N VAL A 338 -16.70 -31.55 37.60
CA VAL A 338 -17.15 -31.06 38.92
C VAL A 338 -18.65 -31.26 39.07
N GLN A 339 -19.43 -30.98 38.02
CA GLN A 339 -20.87 -31.20 38.05
C GLN A 339 -21.22 -32.69 38.16
N GLN A 340 -20.56 -33.56 37.39
CA GLN A 340 -20.70 -35.02 37.50
C GLN A 340 -20.38 -35.53 38.91
N LEU A 341 -19.28 -35.06 39.51
CA LEU A 341 -18.90 -35.43 40.88
C LEU A 341 -19.93 -34.95 41.92
N LYS A 342 -20.48 -33.73 41.75
CA LYS A 342 -21.57 -33.24 42.61
C LYS A 342 -22.82 -34.10 42.50
N ASP A 343 -23.18 -34.52 41.29
CA ASP A 343 -24.34 -35.36 41.06
C ASP A 343 -24.12 -36.78 41.61
N GLN A 344 -22.90 -37.33 41.50
CA GLN A 344 -22.50 -38.57 42.18
C GLN A 344 -22.59 -38.45 43.71
N ILE A 345 -22.12 -37.35 44.29
CA ILE A 345 -22.25 -37.09 45.74
C ILE A 345 -23.73 -37.09 46.13
N LYS A 346 -24.59 -36.38 45.40
CA LYS A 346 -26.05 -36.36 45.67
C LYS A 346 -26.67 -37.75 45.59
N GLN A 347 -26.30 -38.54 44.59
CA GLN A 347 -26.78 -39.92 44.44
C GLN A 347 -26.33 -40.79 45.63
N LEU A 348 -25.07 -40.68 46.06
CA LEU A 348 -24.56 -41.39 47.22
C LEU A 348 -25.24 -40.94 48.51
N GLU A 349 -25.45 -39.64 48.71
CA GLU A 349 -26.21 -39.10 49.85
C GLU A 349 -27.64 -39.63 49.91
N GLN A 350 -28.31 -39.72 48.75
CA GLN A 350 -29.65 -40.33 48.65
C GLN A 350 -29.62 -41.82 48.99
N SER A 351 -28.64 -42.57 48.48
CA SER A 351 -28.44 -43.98 48.80
C SER A 351 -28.20 -44.18 50.31
N ILE A 352 -27.31 -43.39 50.91
CA ILE A 352 -27.05 -43.40 52.35
C ILE A 352 -28.34 -43.10 53.13
N LYS A 353 -29.15 -42.14 52.68
CA LYS A 353 -30.43 -41.80 53.33
C LYS A 353 -31.44 -42.95 53.25
N GLN A 354 -31.54 -43.62 52.10
CA GLN A 354 -32.40 -44.79 51.92
C GLN A 354 -31.94 -45.95 52.80
N GLU A 355 -30.63 -46.22 52.85
CA GLU A 355 -30.07 -47.31 53.65
C GLU A 355 -30.22 -47.05 55.15
N LYS A 356 -30.02 -45.80 55.60
CA LYS A 356 -30.34 -45.39 56.98
C LYS A 356 -31.81 -45.61 57.33
N ARG A 357 -32.73 -45.31 56.39
CA ARG A 357 -34.17 -45.53 56.59
C ARG A 357 -34.50 -47.02 56.70
N ARG A 358 -33.99 -47.86 55.79
CA ARG A 358 -34.14 -49.32 55.86
C ARG A 358 -33.59 -49.89 57.15
N GLY A 359 -32.40 -49.43 57.57
CA GLY A 359 -31.80 -49.83 58.84
C GLY A 359 -32.65 -49.45 60.06
N GLN A 360 -33.34 -48.31 60.03
CA GLN A 360 -34.29 -47.92 61.08
C GLN A 360 -35.55 -48.79 61.07
N GLU A 361 -36.13 -49.06 59.90
CA GLU A 361 -37.31 -49.93 59.74
C GLU A 361 -37.02 -51.36 60.24
N LEU A 362 -35.85 -51.91 59.91
CA LEU A 362 -35.39 -53.20 60.43
C LEU A 362 -35.26 -53.21 61.95
N ARG A 363 -34.65 -52.17 62.54
CA ARG A 363 -34.53 -52.04 64.00
C ARG A 363 -35.90 -51.97 64.68
N GLN A 364 -36.87 -51.28 64.09
CA GLN A 364 -38.24 -51.23 64.60
C GLN A 364 -38.92 -52.59 64.51
N SER A 365 -38.80 -53.31 63.39
CA SER A 365 -39.37 -54.65 63.24
C SER A 365 -38.78 -55.67 64.23
N HIS A 366 -37.47 -55.60 64.50
CA HIS A 366 -36.85 -56.46 65.51
C HIS A 366 -37.34 -56.13 66.93
N ALA A 367 -37.58 -54.86 67.25
CA ALA A 367 -38.14 -54.47 68.54
C ALA A 367 -39.58 -54.99 68.73
N GLU A 368 -40.41 -54.97 67.67
CA GLU A 368 -41.79 -55.46 67.71
C GLU A 368 -41.89 -57.00 67.80
N LYS A 369 -40.95 -57.73 67.21
CA LYS A 369 -40.96 -59.21 67.18
C LYS A 369 -40.36 -59.88 68.43
N ALA A 370 -39.80 -59.11 69.37
CA ALA A 370 -39.20 -59.63 70.61
C ALA A 370 -40.22 -60.05 71.69
N SER A 371 -41.41 -60.56 71.31
CA SER A 371 -42.38 -61.17 72.24
C SER A 371 -42.37 -62.70 72.09
N THR A 372 -41.30 -63.35 72.56
CA THR A 372 -41.11 -64.81 72.52
C THR A 372 -42.02 -65.58 73.49
N ALA A 373 -42.68 -64.88 74.42
CA ALA A 373 -43.55 -65.47 75.44
C ALA A 373 -44.74 -66.28 74.87
N ALA A 374 -45.23 -65.93 73.67
CA ALA A 374 -46.35 -66.62 73.05
C ALA A 374 -45.98 -67.98 72.43
N GLN A 375 -44.72 -68.15 71.98
CA GLN A 375 -44.23 -69.42 71.45
C GLN A 375 -43.88 -70.40 72.58
N ASP A 376 -43.27 -69.92 73.66
CA ASP A 376 -42.89 -70.75 74.81
C ASP A 376 -44.12 -71.35 75.52
N LYS A 377 -45.21 -70.59 75.63
CA LYS A 377 -46.47 -71.09 76.21
C LYS A 377 -47.10 -72.21 75.37
N LYS A 378 -47.08 -72.09 74.03
CA LYS A 378 -47.61 -73.12 73.13
C LYS A 378 -46.79 -74.41 73.19
N LEU A 379 -45.47 -74.31 73.34
CA LEU A 379 -44.59 -75.47 73.50
C LEU A 379 -44.88 -76.19 74.83
N SER A 380 -45.11 -75.44 75.91
CA SER A 380 -45.49 -76.00 77.22
C SER A 380 -46.85 -76.72 77.18
N ASP A 381 -47.88 -76.11 76.57
CA ASP A 381 -49.21 -76.72 76.43
C ASP A 381 -49.17 -78.02 75.62
N LEU A 382 -48.31 -78.09 74.60
CA LEU A 382 -48.14 -79.28 73.76
C LEU A 382 -47.46 -80.42 74.53
N ALA A 383 -46.40 -80.11 75.28
CA ALA A 383 -45.70 -81.09 76.13
C ALA A 383 -46.64 -81.72 77.16
N MET A 384 -47.55 -80.94 77.76
CA MET A 384 -48.57 -81.45 78.68
C MET A 384 -49.55 -82.43 78.02
N LYS A 385 -49.99 -82.15 76.78
CA LYS A 385 -50.91 -83.05 76.06
C LYS A 385 -50.26 -84.37 75.67
N VAL A 386 -49.01 -84.33 75.21
CA VAL A 386 -48.24 -85.55 74.91
C VAL A 386 -48.12 -86.42 76.14
N HIS A 387 -47.88 -85.81 77.30
CA HIS A 387 -47.79 -86.53 78.56
C HIS A 387 -49.10 -87.21 78.97
N ASP A 388 -50.24 -86.55 78.75
CA ASP A 388 -51.57 -87.10 79.08
C ASP A 388 -51.93 -88.29 78.18
N VAL A 389 -51.60 -88.23 76.88
CA VAL A 389 -51.83 -89.34 75.95
C VAL A 389 -50.96 -90.54 76.29
N TYR A 390 -49.68 -90.33 76.58
CA TYR A 390 -48.76 -91.40 76.97
C TYR A 390 -49.24 -92.17 78.21
N LYS A 391 -49.78 -91.44 79.21
CA LYS A 391 -50.38 -92.06 80.40
C LYS A 391 -51.61 -92.89 80.08
N ARG A 392 -52.51 -92.39 79.22
CA ARG A 392 -53.76 -93.09 78.86
C ARG A 392 -53.53 -94.35 78.05
N CYS A 393 -52.45 -94.40 77.27
CA CYS A 393 -52.08 -95.59 76.51
C CYS A 393 -51.40 -96.69 77.37
N GLU A 394 -51.30 -96.51 78.69
CA GLU A 394 -50.64 -97.43 79.64
C GLU A 394 -49.16 -97.74 79.30
N LEU A 395 -48.51 -96.85 78.55
CA LEU A 395 -47.12 -96.99 78.10
C LEU A 395 -46.09 -96.62 79.19
N ALA A 396 -46.56 -96.19 80.36
CA ALA A 396 -45.71 -95.90 81.51
C ALA A 396 -45.23 -97.21 82.17
N ARG A 397 -44.13 -97.78 81.67
CA ARG A 397 -43.37 -98.77 82.45
C ARG A 397 -42.61 -98.06 83.57
N ASP A 398 -42.58 -98.68 84.75
CA ASP A 398 -41.90 -98.13 85.90
C ASP A 398 -40.41 -97.88 85.61
N GLN A 399 -39.96 -96.62 85.79
CA GLN A 399 -38.62 -96.14 86.18
C GLN A 399 -37.82 -95.16 85.27
N GLN A 400 -38.37 -94.54 84.21
CA GLN A 400 -37.73 -93.34 83.61
C GLN A 400 -38.76 -92.27 83.21
N GLN A 401 -38.48 -91.00 83.51
CA GLN A 401 -39.24 -89.84 82.98
C GLN A 401 -38.86 -89.66 81.50
N PRO A 402 -39.70 -90.02 80.52
CA PRO A 402 -39.36 -89.92 79.11
C PRO A 402 -39.47 -88.46 78.65
N ASP A 403 -38.52 -88.00 77.83
CA ASP A 403 -38.61 -86.68 77.17
C ASP A 403 -39.81 -86.64 76.19
N THR A 404 -40.33 -85.45 75.88
CA THR A 404 -41.55 -85.26 75.06
C THR A 404 -41.44 -85.98 73.70
N LEU A 405 -40.25 -85.98 73.08
CA LEU A 405 -39.99 -86.71 71.84
C LEU A 405 -39.98 -88.24 72.06
N GLN A 406 -39.46 -88.71 73.18
CA GLN A 406 -39.47 -90.14 73.54
C GLN A 406 -40.89 -90.64 73.85
N MET A 407 -41.70 -89.80 74.51
CA MET A 407 -43.12 -90.09 74.77
C MET A 407 -43.90 -90.22 73.45
N LEU A 408 -43.65 -89.34 72.48
CA LEU A 408 -44.25 -89.42 71.15
C LEU A 408 -43.84 -90.70 70.41
N GLY A 409 -42.55 -91.03 70.39
CA GLY A 409 -42.07 -92.26 69.71
C GLY A 409 -42.67 -93.55 70.29
N ALA A 410 -42.87 -93.61 71.61
CA ALA A 410 -43.54 -94.74 72.25
C ALA A 410 -45.04 -94.83 71.93
N ILE A 411 -45.72 -93.67 71.83
CA ILE A 411 -47.13 -93.61 71.38
C ILE A 411 -47.23 -94.10 69.93
N GLU A 412 -46.33 -93.66 69.06
CA GLU A 412 -46.29 -94.07 67.64
C GLU A 412 -46.11 -95.58 67.51
N SER A 413 -45.13 -96.16 68.21
CA SER A 413 -44.92 -97.62 68.20
C SER A 413 -46.16 -98.40 68.66
N ARG A 414 -46.89 -97.92 69.68
CA ARG A 414 -48.13 -98.55 70.14
C ARG A 414 -49.25 -98.45 69.11
N ILE A 415 -49.33 -97.34 68.37
CA ILE A 415 -50.31 -97.19 67.29
C ILE A 415 -50.00 -98.18 66.17
N GLU A 416 -48.74 -98.33 65.79
CA GLU A 416 -48.32 -99.30 64.77
C GLU A 416 -48.66 -100.75 65.17
N GLU A 417 -48.41 -101.14 66.42
CA GLU A 417 -48.82 -102.47 66.94
C GLU A 417 -50.33 -102.70 66.82
N LEU A 418 -51.15 -101.70 67.17
CA LEU A 418 -52.61 -101.80 67.11
C LEU A 418 -53.12 -101.86 65.67
N ILE A 419 -52.49 -101.14 64.75
CA ILE A 419 -52.82 -101.19 63.32
C ILE A 419 -52.47 -102.58 62.76
N GLN A 420 -51.28 -103.11 63.08
CA GLN A 420 -50.90 -104.45 62.63
C GLN A 420 -51.85 -105.53 63.17
N GLY A 421 -52.26 -105.43 64.44
CA GLY A 421 -53.26 -106.33 65.01
C GLY A 421 -54.65 -106.21 64.35
N LEU A 422 -55.03 -105.02 63.88
CA LEU A 422 -56.25 -104.83 63.08
C LEU A 422 -56.12 -105.48 61.70
N ASP A 423 -54.98 -105.31 61.02
CA ASP A 423 -54.73 -105.93 59.72
C ASP A 423 -54.77 -107.48 59.80
N GLU A 424 -54.23 -108.06 60.87
CA GLU A 424 -54.33 -109.50 61.13
C GLU A 424 -55.78 -109.93 61.39
N ALA A 425 -56.54 -109.16 62.16
CA ALA A 425 -57.97 -109.44 62.39
C ALA A 425 -58.79 -109.33 61.10
N TYR A 426 -58.45 -108.38 60.22
CA TYR A 426 -59.03 -108.25 58.88
C TYR A 426 -58.79 -109.47 58.00
N GLN A 427 -57.59 -110.06 58.07
CA GLN A 427 -57.27 -111.28 57.32
C GLN A 427 -58.02 -112.52 57.84
N GLN A 428 -58.39 -112.53 59.13
CA GLN A 428 -59.10 -113.65 59.75
C GLN A 428 -60.62 -113.60 59.51
N ASP A 429 -61.26 -112.45 59.72
CA ASP A 429 -62.72 -112.29 59.58
C ASP A 429 -63.08 -110.86 59.13
N GLU A 430 -63.00 -110.65 57.82
CA GLU A 430 -63.24 -109.36 57.17
C GLU A 430 -64.66 -108.81 57.45
N GLU A 431 -65.69 -109.66 57.45
CA GLU A 431 -67.08 -109.21 57.64
C GLU A 431 -67.37 -108.75 59.09
N LEU A 432 -66.74 -109.37 60.08
CA LEU A 432 -66.87 -108.94 61.47
C LEU A 432 -66.18 -107.60 61.70
N VAL A 433 -64.97 -107.42 61.17
CA VAL A 433 -64.22 -106.17 61.33
C VAL A 433 -64.94 -105.01 60.65
N MET A 434 -65.41 -105.20 59.41
CA MET A 434 -66.18 -104.18 58.69
C MET A 434 -67.47 -103.75 59.42
N ARG A 435 -68.19 -104.69 60.07
CA ARG A 435 -69.38 -104.36 60.87
C ARG A 435 -69.03 -103.56 62.13
N LEU A 436 -67.97 -103.95 62.84
CA LEU A 436 -67.54 -103.25 64.06
C LEU A 436 -66.98 -101.86 63.75
N GLU A 437 -66.25 -101.72 62.65
CA GLU A 437 -65.81 -100.41 62.16
C GLU A 437 -67.00 -99.52 61.81
N TRP A 438 -67.98 -100.03 61.06
CA TRP A 438 -69.18 -99.28 60.74
C TRP A 438 -69.92 -98.82 62.01
N GLN A 439 -69.97 -99.68 63.04
CA GLN A 439 -70.56 -99.33 64.33
C GLN A 439 -69.77 -98.23 65.04
N LYS A 440 -68.44 -98.34 65.12
CA LYS A 440 -67.60 -97.32 65.77
C LYS A 440 -67.59 -95.98 65.05
N GLU A 441 -67.61 -96.00 63.71
CA GLU A 441 -67.74 -94.80 62.89
C GLU A 441 -69.13 -94.17 63.05
N ARG A 442 -70.20 -94.98 63.17
CA ARG A 442 -71.54 -94.47 63.51
C ARG A 442 -71.55 -93.78 64.87
N ASP A 443 -70.98 -94.41 65.90
CA ASP A 443 -70.89 -93.85 67.26
C ASP A 443 -70.07 -92.55 67.27
N ARG A 444 -68.98 -92.48 66.50
CA ARG A 444 -68.18 -91.25 66.36
C ARG A 444 -69.02 -90.13 65.74
N ARG A 445 -69.75 -90.40 64.67
CA ARG A 445 -70.63 -89.42 64.00
C ARG A 445 -71.77 -88.96 64.90
N GLU A 446 -72.26 -89.84 65.77
CA GLU A 446 -73.27 -89.50 66.78
C GLU A 446 -72.67 -88.58 67.86
N ARG A 447 -71.52 -88.92 68.44
CA ARG A 447 -70.80 -88.05 69.40
C ARG A 447 -70.49 -86.67 68.85
N VAL A 448 -70.05 -86.58 67.60
CA VAL A 448 -69.77 -85.28 66.95
C VAL A 448 -71.06 -84.46 66.79
N ARG A 449 -72.17 -85.10 66.44
CA ARG A 449 -73.49 -84.43 66.34
C ARG A 449 -73.99 -83.97 67.71
N GLU A 450 -73.88 -84.81 68.73
CA GLU A 450 -74.28 -84.50 70.10
C GLU A 450 -73.47 -83.33 70.68
N ASN A 451 -72.14 -83.35 70.52
CA ASN A 451 -71.27 -82.25 70.95
C ASN A 451 -71.62 -80.94 70.22
N ARG A 452 -71.90 -81.00 68.92
CA ARG A 452 -72.29 -79.81 68.14
C ARG A 452 -73.64 -79.25 68.58
N LEU A 453 -74.59 -80.11 68.93
CA LEU A 453 -75.89 -79.70 69.45
C LEU A 453 -75.74 -79.07 70.84
N ARG A 454 -74.89 -79.65 71.69
CA ARG A 454 -74.57 -79.13 73.02
C ARG A 454 -73.91 -77.74 72.95
N GLU A 455 -72.90 -77.56 72.10
CA GLU A 455 -72.29 -76.24 71.88
C GLU A 455 -73.30 -75.20 71.37
N GLN A 456 -74.26 -75.60 70.52
CA GLN A 456 -75.31 -74.69 70.06
C GLN A 456 -76.27 -74.30 71.18
N SER A 457 -76.66 -75.26 72.03
CA SER A 457 -77.49 -75.00 73.22
C SER A 457 -76.79 -74.07 74.20
N GLU A 458 -75.52 -74.31 74.52
CA GLU A 458 -74.71 -73.46 75.41
C GLU A 458 -74.59 -72.03 74.84
N LYS A 459 -74.36 -71.89 73.54
CA LYS A 459 -74.36 -70.57 72.87
C LYS A 459 -75.72 -69.89 72.91
N GLN A 460 -76.83 -70.62 72.86
CA GLN A 460 -78.18 -70.03 73.01
C GLN A 460 -78.45 -69.62 74.47
N GLU A 461 -78.07 -70.45 75.43
CA GLU A 461 -78.20 -70.17 76.85
C GLU A 461 -77.36 -68.95 77.25
N ASP A 462 -76.12 -68.86 76.79
CA ASP A 462 -75.25 -67.70 77.00
C ASP A 462 -75.84 -66.42 76.41
N ARG A 463 -76.42 -66.49 75.20
CA ARG A 463 -77.12 -65.34 74.60
C ARG A 463 -78.31 -64.90 75.45
N LEU A 464 -79.11 -65.86 75.95
CA LEU A 464 -80.25 -65.57 76.81
C LEU A 464 -79.80 -64.94 78.14
N LYS A 465 -78.75 -65.50 78.76
CA LYS A 465 -78.15 -65.02 80.01
C LYS A 465 -77.56 -63.63 79.87
N GLN A 466 -76.87 -63.37 78.75
CA GLN A 466 -76.28 -62.07 78.45
C GLN A 466 -77.35 -61.02 78.11
N SER A 467 -78.46 -61.43 77.46
CA SER A 467 -79.65 -60.59 77.28
C SER A 467 -80.32 -60.23 78.62
N LEU A 468 -80.49 -61.21 79.51
CA LEU A 468 -81.07 -61.01 80.85
C LEU A 468 -80.20 -60.06 81.69
N GLN A 469 -78.88 -60.25 81.68
CA GLN A 469 -77.93 -59.34 82.35
C GLN A 469 -77.95 -57.93 81.75
N ARG A 470 -78.15 -57.77 80.45
CA ARG A 470 -78.34 -56.44 79.83
C ARG A 470 -79.62 -55.78 80.32
N SER A 471 -80.72 -56.52 80.48
CA SER A 471 -81.98 -55.96 81.00
C SER A 471 -81.93 -55.61 82.49
N GLN A 472 -81.13 -56.30 83.29
CA GLN A 472 -80.99 -56.04 84.74
C GLN A 472 -80.03 -54.89 85.07
N LYS A 473 -79.22 -54.43 84.11
CA LYS A 473 -78.30 -53.31 84.35
C LYS A 473 -79.10 -52.00 84.47
N PRO A 474 -78.91 -51.23 85.57
CA PRO A 474 -79.66 -50.00 85.80
C PRO A 474 -79.37 -48.94 84.73
N VAL A 475 -80.43 -48.36 84.19
CA VAL A 475 -80.36 -47.39 83.09
C VAL A 475 -79.86 -46.04 83.62
N PHE A 476 -78.66 -45.64 83.22
CA PHE A 476 -78.08 -44.35 83.60
C PHE A 476 -78.71 -43.20 82.82
N LYS A 477 -79.49 -42.34 83.50
CA LYS A 477 -80.11 -41.16 82.89
C LYS A 477 -79.13 -39.98 82.95
N LYS A 478 -78.58 -39.59 81.79
CA LYS A 478 -77.82 -38.34 81.65
C LYS A 478 -78.80 -37.15 81.71
N ALA A 479 -78.58 -36.20 82.63
CA ALA A 479 -79.38 -34.99 82.74
C ALA A 479 -78.93 -33.96 81.68
N GLY A 480 -79.88 -33.47 80.88
CA GLY A 480 -79.66 -32.46 79.83
C GLY A 480 -79.76 -33.02 78.40
N LYS A 481 -80.49 -32.32 77.52
CA LYS A 481 -80.74 -32.73 76.13
C LYS A 481 -79.61 -32.20 75.24
N GLN A 482 -78.68 -33.07 74.85
CA GLN A 482 -77.58 -32.75 73.94
C GLN A 482 -78.12 -32.52 72.52
N VAL A 483 -77.88 -31.33 71.96
CA VAL A 483 -78.26 -31.00 70.58
C VAL A 483 -77.34 -31.75 69.61
N MET A 484 -77.93 -32.60 68.76
CA MET A 484 -77.22 -33.42 67.76
C MET A 484 -77.26 -32.72 66.40
N TYR A 485 -76.10 -32.31 65.88
CA TYR A 485 -75.94 -31.97 64.46
C TYR A 485 -75.87 -33.26 63.63
N ARG A 486 -76.54 -33.29 62.47
CA ARG A 486 -76.52 -34.44 61.54
C ARG A 486 -75.44 -34.22 60.47
N SER A 487 -74.55 -35.19 60.26
CA SER A 487 -73.62 -35.23 59.12
C SER A 487 -74.25 -35.96 57.91
N PRO A 488 -73.79 -35.69 56.66
CA PRO A 488 -74.34 -36.30 55.45
C PRO A 488 -73.82 -37.74 55.23
N PRO A 489 -74.53 -38.59 54.46
CA PRO A 489 -74.17 -40.00 54.27
C PRO A 489 -72.89 -40.21 53.46
N LEU A 490 -72.09 -41.22 53.86
CA LEU A 490 -70.81 -41.63 53.26
C LEU A 490 -71.00 -42.29 51.87
N ARG A 491 -70.25 -41.84 50.86
CA ARG A 491 -70.15 -42.48 49.53
C ARG A 491 -69.14 -43.64 49.54
N GLN A 492 -69.51 -44.77 48.93
CA GLN A 492 -68.63 -45.91 48.65
C GLN A 492 -68.10 -45.81 47.20
N GLU A 493 -66.78 -45.89 47.00
CA GLU A 493 -66.17 -46.00 45.67
C GLU A 493 -65.99 -47.47 45.26
N ARG A 494 -66.27 -47.78 43.98
CA ARG A 494 -66.21 -49.11 43.39
C ARG A 494 -64.77 -49.48 43.01
N LYS A 495 -64.32 -50.67 43.42
CA LYS A 495 -63.05 -51.26 43.00
C LYS A 495 -63.25 -52.02 41.68
N ILE A 496 -62.65 -51.56 40.59
CA ILE A 496 -62.63 -52.25 39.30
C ILE A 496 -61.44 -53.22 39.32
N VAL A 497 -61.67 -54.48 38.93
CA VAL A 497 -60.64 -55.50 38.74
C VAL A 497 -60.42 -55.61 37.24
N GLU A 498 -59.19 -55.40 36.76
CA GLU A 498 -58.80 -55.62 35.36
C GLU A 498 -58.32 -57.06 35.17
N ASP A 499 -58.82 -57.72 34.12
CA ASP A 499 -58.50 -59.11 33.73
C ASP A 499 -57.20 -59.12 32.91
N THR A 500 -56.15 -59.80 33.40
CA THR A 500 -54.79 -59.81 32.79
C THR A 500 -54.47 -61.10 32.03
N THR A 501 -55.48 -61.84 31.57
CA THR A 501 -55.29 -63.16 30.95
C THR A 501 -54.62 -63.13 29.57
N ASP A 502 -54.80 -62.04 28.81
CA ASP A 502 -54.26 -61.93 27.44
C ASP A 502 -52.78 -61.55 27.42
N ASP A 503 -52.31 -60.76 28.40
CA ASP A 503 -50.90 -60.35 28.51
C ASP A 503 -49.99 -61.54 28.85
N GLU A 504 -50.49 -62.51 29.62
CA GLU A 504 -49.75 -63.75 29.92
C GLU A 504 -49.64 -64.67 28.70
N ALA A 505 -50.60 -64.65 27.78
CA ALA A 505 -50.57 -65.46 26.56
C ALA A 505 -49.53 -64.91 25.57
N HIS A 506 -49.52 -63.59 25.35
CA HIS A 506 -48.54 -62.94 24.46
C HIS A 506 -47.10 -63.01 25.00
N ALA A 507 -46.91 -62.99 26.32
CA ALA A 507 -45.60 -63.17 26.94
C ALA A 507 -45.05 -64.60 26.76
N LYS A 508 -45.92 -65.61 26.68
CA LYS A 508 -45.54 -67.01 26.42
C LYS A 508 -45.16 -67.23 24.96
N ASP A 509 -45.89 -66.64 24.02
CA ASP A 509 -45.57 -66.75 22.59
C ASP A 509 -44.23 -66.09 22.23
N HIS A 510 -43.92 -64.92 22.81
CA HIS A 510 -42.60 -64.30 22.65
C HIS A 510 -41.47 -65.23 23.13
N LYS A 511 -41.67 -65.93 24.26
CA LYS A 511 -40.64 -66.80 24.84
C LYS A 511 -40.35 -68.04 24.00
N VAL A 512 -41.26 -68.39 23.07
CA VAL A 512 -41.13 -69.55 22.19
C VAL A 512 -40.71 -69.15 20.78
N PHE A 513 -41.16 -68.00 20.27
CA PHE A 513 -40.98 -67.60 18.87
C PHE A 513 -40.16 -66.32 18.65
N ASP A 514 -39.68 -65.66 19.72
CA ASP A 514 -38.92 -64.38 19.67
C ASP A 514 -39.58 -63.30 18.79
N LEU A 515 -40.92 -63.27 18.79
CA LEU A 515 -41.74 -62.33 18.04
C LEU A 515 -42.74 -61.64 18.98
N TYR A 516 -42.81 -60.32 18.92
CA TYR A 516 -43.81 -59.51 19.63
C TYR A 516 -44.99 -59.22 18.70
N ILE A 517 -46.21 -59.41 19.19
CA ILE A 517 -47.43 -59.07 18.46
C ILE A 517 -48.02 -57.82 19.11
N ASP A 518 -48.08 -56.72 18.37
CA ASP A 518 -48.66 -55.47 18.86
C ASP A 518 -50.20 -55.54 18.88
N ARG A 519 -50.82 -55.13 20.00
CA ARG A 519 -52.26 -55.26 20.27
C ARG A 519 -53.13 -54.44 19.31
N LYS A 520 -52.59 -53.36 18.72
CA LYS A 520 -53.33 -52.52 17.76
C LYS A 520 -53.17 -52.95 16.30
N SER A 521 -52.01 -53.48 15.91
CA SER A 521 -51.70 -53.78 14.50
C SER A 521 -51.73 -55.26 14.17
N GLY A 522 -51.61 -56.16 15.16
CA GLY A 522 -51.67 -57.62 14.99
C GLY A 522 -50.53 -58.20 14.15
N LEU A 523 -49.51 -57.40 13.81
CA LEU A 523 -48.38 -57.79 12.99
C LEU A 523 -47.19 -58.22 13.87
N PRO A 524 -46.51 -59.35 13.57
CA PRO A 524 -45.33 -59.77 14.32
C PRO A 524 -44.13 -58.85 14.03
N HIS A 525 -43.47 -58.38 15.08
CA HIS A 525 -42.22 -57.62 14.99
C HIS A 525 -41.14 -58.23 15.89
N THR A 526 -39.88 -58.11 15.49
CA THR A 526 -38.73 -58.72 16.20
C THR A 526 -38.18 -57.85 17.32
N ASP A 527 -38.48 -56.55 17.31
CA ASP A 527 -37.97 -55.61 18.32
C ASP A 527 -38.97 -55.43 19.46
N ALA A 528 -38.46 -55.39 20.70
CA ALA A 528 -39.27 -55.20 21.89
C ALA A 528 -40.01 -53.84 21.85
N PRO A 529 -41.32 -53.78 22.19
CA PRO A 529 -42.08 -52.54 22.19
C PRO A 529 -41.44 -51.50 23.12
N THR A 530 -41.04 -50.34 22.57
CA THR A 530 -40.45 -49.23 23.33
C THR A 530 -41.48 -48.58 24.24
N GLU A 531 -41.07 -48.28 25.49
CA GLU A 531 -41.88 -47.72 26.60
C GLU A 531 -42.69 -46.44 26.25
N GLU A 532 -42.37 -45.75 25.16
CA GLU A 532 -43.12 -44.58 24.69
C GLU A 532 -44.53 -44.92 24.19
N ALA A 533 -44.77 -46.15 23.71
CA ALA A 533 -46.10 -46.61 23.30
C ALA A 533 -47.04 -46.89 24.49
N ARG A 534 -46.51 -47.27 25.66
CA ARG A 534 -47.30 -47.57 26.88
C ARG A 534 -47.81 -46.33 27.60
N ARG A 535 -47.16 -45.18 27.44
CA ARG A 535 -47.58 -43.91 28.10
C ARG A 535 -48.72 -43.19 27.40
N ALA A 536 -49.07 -43.57 26.17
CA ALA A 536 -50.15 -42.94 25.41
C ALA A 536 -51.57 -43.38 25.83
N GLU A 537 -51.71 -44.38 26.72
CA GLU A 537 -53.01 -44.93 27.13
C GLU A 537 -53.62 -44.31 28.40
N GLY A 538 -52.97 -43.30 29.00
CA GLY A 538 -53.34 -42.81 30.34
C GLY A 538 -53.71 -41.33 30.47
N ALA A 539 -54.15 -40.63 29.41
CA ALA A 539 -54.49 -39.21 29.50
C ALA A 539 -55.93 -38.91 29.01
N PRO A 540 -56.80 -38.29 29.85
CA PRO A 540 -58.21 -38.08 29.56
C PRO A 540 -58.46 -36.86 28.65
N SER A 541 -59.53 -36.94 27.84
CA SER A 541 -60.03 -35.86 26.96
C SER A 541 -61.20 -35.07 27.60
N PRO A 542 -61.61 -33.90 27.07
CA PRO A 542 -61.56 -32.62 27.77
C PRO A 542 -62.93 -32.07 28.22
N LYS A 543 -62.93 -31.03 29.07
CA LYS A 543 -63.97 -29.96 29.20
C LYS A 543 -63.53 -28.94 30.26
N SER A 544 -63.16 -27.71 29.89
CA SER A 544 -63.99 -26.53 29.54
C SER A 544 -64.36 -25.66 30.76
N GLN A 545 -63.90 -24.40 30.76
CA GLN A 545 -64.58 -23.14 31.14
C GLN A 545 -63.52 -22.09 31.55
N THR A 546 -63.13 -21.15 30.67
CA THR A 546 -63.71 -19.83 30.35
C THR A 546 -63.48 -18.72 31.39
N LYS A 547 -63.13 -17.53 30.85
CA LYS A 547 -63.15 -16.14 31.40
C LYS A 547 -61.86 -15.71 32.12
N SER A 548 -61.07 -14.79 31.57
CA SER A 548 -61.26 -13.34 31.32
C SER A 548 -61.20 -12.47 32.58
N SER A 549 -60.19 -11.59 32.55
CA SER A 549 -60.18 -10.18 32.97
C SER A 549 -60.12 -9.78 34.45
N LEU A 550 -59.19 -8.83 34.68
CA LEU A 550 -59.21 -7.72 35.67
C LEU A 550 -59.05 -8.14 37.13
N SER A 551 -58.44 -7.38 38.04
CA SER A 551 -57.57 -6.21 38.09
C SER A 551 -57.38 -5.97 39.60
N GLU A 552 -56.23 -5.42 40.01
CA GLU A 552 -56.04 -4.75 41.32
C GLU A 552 -56.14 -5.66 42.56
N ASN A 553 -55.53 -5.38 43.69
CA ASN A 553 -54.55 -4.40 44.16
C ASN A 553 -54.07 -4.94 45.51
N SER A 554 -52.95 -4.40 45.99
CA SER A 554 -52.64 -4.23 47.42
C SER A 554 -52.45 -5.52 48.22
N ASP A 555 -51.63 -5.61 49.26
CA ASP A 555 -50.71 -4.71 49.91
C ASP A 555 -50.02 -5.58 50.97
N VAL A 556 -48.81 -5.19 51.37
CA VAL A 556 -48.35 -5.23 52.77
C VAL A 556 -48.30 -6.63 53.41
N ARG A 557 -47.13 -7.19 53.74
CA ARG A 557 -46.05 -6.58 54.53
C ARG A 557 -44.81 -7.45 54.47
#